data_AF-A0A183BC50-F1
#
_entry.id   AF-A0A183BC50-F1
#
_cell.length_a   1.000
_cell.length_b   1.000
_cell.length_c   1.000
_cell.angle_alpha   90.00
_cell.angle_beta   90.00
_cell.angle_gamma   90.00
#
_symmetry.space_group_name_H-M   'P 1'
#
loop_
_entity.id
_entity.type
_entity.pdbx_description
1 polymer ?
#
loop_
_entity_poly.entity_id
_entity_poly.type
_entity_poly.pdbx_seq_one_letter_code
_entity_poly.pdbx_strand_id
1 'polypeptide(L)'
;MMISDAHRRLTKYQEVIQEEQQKWRTILSERQMEHLEDAVSRRAKNVKRKKKLALSRKLQKLDDHELIDENENWVRNLSNRVIKQDEKRILIKRLESNVRNATNKKYLAELKQTLKSSKISEDAKQTIRQTIFPAQLR
;
A
#
# COMPACT_ATOMS: atom_id res chain seq x y z
N MET A 1 -1.13 -9.82 -9.97
CA MET A 1 -0.47 -11.15 -9.99
C MET A 1 -0.24 -11.77 -8.60
N MET A 2 0.04 -11.00 -7.53
CA MET A 2 0.25 -11.57 -6.18
C MET A 2 -1.03 -12.09 -5.49
N ILE A 3 -2.17 -11.42 -5.70
CA ILE A 3 -3.44 -11.81 -5.05
C ILE A 3 -3.95 -13.14 -5.61
N SER A 4 -3.78 -13.39 -6.91
CA SER A 4 -4.17 -14.64 -7.55
C SER A 4 -3.33 -15.83 -7.10
N ASP A 5 -2.02 -15.64 -6.90
CA ASP A 5 -1.14 -16.67 -6.31
C ASP A 5 -1.55 -17.01 -4.87
N ALA A 6 -1.82 -16.00 -4.05
CA ALA A 6 -2.27 -16.20 -2.67
C ALA A 6 -3.57 -17.01 -2.60
N HIS A 7 -4.56 -16.71 -3.44
CA HIS A 7 -5.78 -17.49 -3.53
C HIS A 7 -5.52 -18.95 -3.92
N ARG A 8 -4.69 -19.19 -4.95
CA ARG A 8 -4.35 -20.55 -5.37
C ARG A 8 -3.70 -21.36 -4.25
N ARG A 9 -2.80 -20.72 -3.48
CA ARG A 9 -2.16 -21.37 -2.33
C ARG A 9 -3.15 -21.67 -1.21
N LEU A 10 -4.09 -20.77 -0.93
CA LEU A 10 -5.14 -21.00 0.06
C LEU A 10 -6.02 -22.19 -0.32
N THR A 11 -6.46 -22.25 -1.57
CA THR A 11 -7.23 -23.39 -2.09
C THR A 11 -6.47 -24.70 -1.92
N LYS A 12 -5.20 -24.74 -2.33
CA LYS A 12 -4.35 -25.92 -2.16
C LYS A 12 -4.21 -26.35 -0.69
N TYR A 13 -4.01 -25.41 0.23
CA TYR A 13 -3.92 -25.74 1.65
C TYR A 13 -5.24 -26.28 2.20
N GLN A 14 -6.37 -25.76 1.72
CA GLN A 14 -7.68 -26.23 2.12
C GLN A 14 -7.94 -27.67 1.64
N GLU A 15 -7.58 -27.99 0.40
CA GLU A 15 -7.66 -29.36 -0.14
C GLU A 15 -6.84 -30.34 0.72
N VAL A 16 -5.58 -30.01 1.01
CA VAL A 16 -4.71 -30.86 1.84
C VAL A 16 -5.28 -31.05 3.25
N ILE A 17 -5.85 -30.00 3.86
CA ILE A 17 -6.47 -30.12 5.19
C ILE A 17 -7.68 -31.07 5.14
N GLN A 18 -8.51 -30.97 4.10
CA GLN A 18 -9.68 -31.84 3.95
C GLN A 18 -9.27 -33.30 3.71
N GLU A 19 -8.26 -33.56 2.88
CA GLU A 19 -7.72 -34.90 2.66
C GLU A 19 -7.22 -35.52 3.96
N GLU A 20 -6.44 -34.77 4.74
CA GLU A 20 -5.96 -35.25 6.04
C GLU A 20 -7.12 -35.48 7.02
N GLN A 21 -8.09 -34.57 7.11
CA GLN A 21 -9.27 -34.77 7.95
C GLN A 21 -10.02 -36.05 7.59
N GLN A 22 -10.17 -36.35 6.29
CA GLN A 22 -10.83 -37.56 5.84
C GLN A 22 -10.03 -38.82 6.22
N LYS A 23 -8.69 -38.79 6.13
CA LYS A 23 -7.83 -39.89 6.58
C LYS A 23 -7.94 -40.12 8.09
N TRP A 24 -7.99 -39.06 8.89
CA TRP A 24 -8.07 -39.20 10.35
C TRP A 24 -9.46 -39.69 10.80
N ARG A 25 -10.53 -39.34 10.07
CA ARG A 25 -11.89 -39.84 10.34
C ARG A 25 -12.06 -41.34 10.13
N THR A 26 -11.24 -41.97 9.28
CA THR A 26 -11.30 -43.44 9.10
C THR A 26 -10.51 -44.20 10.16
N ILE A 27 -9.61 -43.53 10.89
CA ILE A 27 -8.70 -44.14 11.87
C ILE A 27 -9.16 -43.88 13.31
N LEU A 28 -9.68 -42.69 13.59
CA LEU A 28 -10.02 -42.24 14.95
C LEU A 28 -11.51 -42.39 15.25
N SER A 29 -11.83 -42.67 16.51
CA SER A 29 -13.21 -42.56 17.00
C SER A 29 -13.68 -41.11 17.03
N GLU A 30 -15.00 -40.89 16.93
CA GLU A 30 -15.59 -39.55 16.85
C GLU A 30 -15.18 -38.64 18.02
N ARG A 31 -15.15 -39.18 19.24
CA ARG A 31 -14.68 -38.45 20.44
C ARG A 31 -13.20 -38.04 20.35
N GLN A 32 -12.34 -38.87 19.77
CA GLN A 32 -10.92 -38.54 19.57
C GLN A 32 -10.74 -37.49 18.48
N MET A 33 -11.57 -37.54 17.44
CA MET A 33 -11.60 -36.54 16.37
C MET A 33 -12.01 -35.17 16.90
N GLU A 34 -13.06 -35.09 17.72
CA GLU A 34 -13.48 -33.84 18.37
C GLU A 34 -12.37 -33.22 19.23
N HIS A 35 -11.70 -34.04 20.04
CA HIS A 35 -10.59 -33.56 20.87
C HIS A 35 -9.41 -33.05 20.02
N LEU A 36 -9.12 -33.72 18.90
CA LEU A 36 -8.09 -33.28 17.96
C LEU A 36 -8.48 -31.97 17.28
N GLU A 37 -9.71 -31.84 16.80
CA GLU A 37 -10.23 -30.62 16.17
C GLU A 37 -10.19 -29.42 17.13
N ASP A 38 -10.53 -29.62 18.40
CA ASP A 38 -10.44 -28.57 19.42
C ASP A 38 -8.97 -28.19 19.71
N ALA A 39 -8.08 -29.17 19.86
CA ALA A 39 -6.64 -28.91 20.06
C ALA A 39 -6.02 -28.13 18.90
N VAL A 40 -6.35 -28.51 17.65
CA VAL A 40 -5.93 -27.81 16.44
C VAL A 40 -6.51 -26.40 16.40
N SER A 41 -7.80 -26.24 16.71
CA SER A 41 -8.49 -24.94 16.74
C SER A 41 -7.87 -23.98 17.75
N ARG A 42 -7.57 -24.47 18.96
CA ARG A 42 -6.87 -23.68 20.00
C ARG A 42 -5.49 -23.25 19.53
N ARG A 43 -4.71 -24.15 18.93
CA ARG A 43 -3.38 -23.83 18.38
C ARG A 43 -3.46 -22.81 17.25
N ALA A 44 -4.39 -22.98 16.32
CA ALA A 44 -4.61 -22.07 15.19
C ALA A 44 -4.97 -20.66 15.68
N LYS A 45 -5.90 -20.54 16.65
CA LYS A 45 -6.25 -19.27 17.29
C LYS A 45 -5.02 -18.59 17.92
N ASN A 46 -4.19 -19.34 18.65
CA ASN A 46 -3.00 -18.80 19.29
C ASN A 46 -1.96 -18.30 18.26
N VAL A 47 -1.70 -19.08 17.20
CA VAL A 47 -0.78 -18.68 16.12
C VAL A 47 -1.30 -17.42 15.41
N LYS A 48 -2.59 -17.37 15.08
CA LYS A 48 -3.23 -16.19 14.48
C LYS A 48 -3.08 -14.96 15.37
N ARG A 49 -3.32 -15.09 16.68
CA ARG A 49 -3.16 -14.01 17.66
C ARG A 49 -1.71 -13.51 17.71
N LYS A 50 -0.73 -14.42 17.83
CA LYS A 50 0.70 -14.07 17.84
C LYS A 50 1.12 -13.35 16.56
N LYS A 51 0.69 -13.84 15.40
CA LYS A 51 1.01 -13.22 14.11
C LYS A 51 0.38 -11.84 13.97
N LYS A 52 -0.90 -11.68 14.36
CA LYS A 52 -1.58 -10.39 14.39
C LYS A 52 -0.82 -9.39 15.26
N LEU A 53 -0.45 -9.80 16.47
CA LEU A 53 0.27 -8.94 17.41
C LEU A 53 1.68 -8.56 16.90
N ALA A 54 2.39 -9.50 16.27
CA ALA A 54 3.67 -9.20 15.62
C ALA A 54 3.52 -8.22 14.45
N LEU A 55 2.47 -8.35 13.64
CA LEU A 55 2.16 -7.44 12.56
C LEU A 55 1.77 -6.05 13.09
N SER A 56 0.93 -5.97 14.13
CA SER A 56 0.55 -4.71 14.77
C SER A 56 1.76 -3.98 15.34
N ARG A 57 2.71 -4.68 15.98
CA ARG A 57 3.96 -4.07 16.44
C ARG A 57 4.82 -3.54 15.28
N LYS A 58 4.86 -4.27 14.16
CA LYS A 58 5.58 -3.81 12.97
C LYS A 58 4.91 -2.59 12.34
N LEU A 59 3.58 -2.56 12.32
CA LEU A 59 2.81 -1.41 11.85
C LEU A 59 3.07 -0.19 12.73
N GLN A 60 2.97 -0.34 14.06
CA GLN A 60 3.27 0.73 15.00
C GLN A 60 4.69 1.28 14.81
N LYS A 61 5.69 0.41 14.60
CA LYS A 61 7.06 0.86 14.30
C LYS A 61 7.17 1.64 12.98
N LEU A 62 6.33 1.36 11.99
CA LEU A 62 6.31 2.12 10.74
C LEU A 62 5.65 3.49 10.96
N ASP A 63 4.57 3.55 11.73
CA ASP A 63 3.89 4.80 12.10
C ASP A 63 4.80 5.68 12.99
N ASP A 64 5.53 5.08 13.93
CA ASP A 64 6.50 5.79 14.79
C ASP A 64 7.69 6.35 13.97
N HIS A 65 8.04 5.72 12.84
CA HIS A 65 9.06 6.24 11.92
C HIS A 65 8.57 7.45 11.11
N GLU A 66 7.26 7.61 10.92
CA GLU A 66 6.68 8.80 10.28
C GLU A 66 6.85 10.06 11.15
N LEU A 67 6.99 9.91 12.47
CA LEU A 67 7.19 10.99 13.42
C LEU A 67 8.67 11.30 13.74
N ILE A 68 9.60 10.39 13.40
CA ILE A 68 11.04 10.54 13.70
C ILE A 68 11.85 10.98 12.46
N ASP A 69 11.22 11.14 11.30
CA ASP A 69 11.91 11.64 10.10
C ASP A 69 11.94 13.18 10.05
N GLU A 70 12.51 13.79 11.09
CA GLU A 70 13.23 15.08 10.97
C GLU A 70 14.52 14.93 10.14
N ASN A 71 14.66 13.84 9.39
CA ASN A 71 15.81 13.58 8.56
C ASN A 71 15.65 14.36 7.25
N GLU A 72 16.51 15.36 7.08
CA GLU A 72 16.62 16.28 5.95
C GLU A 72 16.90 15.63 4.57
N ASN A 73 16.69 14.32 4.40
CA ASN A 73 17.12 13.54 3.25
C ASN A 73 16.01 12.64 2.66
N TRP A 74 14.82 13.18 2.47
CA TRP A 74 13.81 12.60 1.57
C TRP A 74 14.28 12.60 0.10
N VAL A 75 15.31 13.38 -0.21
CA VAL A 75 15.93 13.51 -1.54
C VAL A 75 17.32 12.90 -1.50
N ARG A 76 17.44 11.66 -1.98
CA ARG A 76 18.75 11.04 -2.18
C ARG A 76 19.35 11.57 -3.49
N ASN A 77 20.30 12.51 -3.36
CA ASN A 77 20.98 13.05 -4.53
C ASN A 77 21.90 11.99 -5.15
N LEU A 78 21.56 11.54 -6.35
CA LEU A 78 22.36 10.58 -7.11
C LEU A 78 23.48 11.24 -7.92
N SER A 79 23.60 12.58 -7.85
CA SER A 79 24.65 13.36 -8.51
C SER A 79 25.69 13.85 -7.49
N ASN A 80 26.93 14.03 -7.92
CA ASN A 80 27.99 14.64 -7.09
C ASN A 80 27.80 16.14 -6.86
N ARG A 81 26.76 16.76 -7.42
CA ARG A 81 26.49 18.19 -7.29
C ARG A 81 25.79 18.46 -5.97
N VAL A 82 26.35 19.33 -5.13
CA VAL A 82 25.69 19.74 -3.87
C VAL A 82 24.38 20.48 -4.18
N ILE A 83 23.24 19.91 -3.74
CA ILE A 83 21.92 20.53 -3.85
C ILE A 83 21.80 21.63 -2.80
N LYS A 84 21.45 22.85 -3.23
CA LYS A 84 21.29 24.01 -2.33
C LYS A 84 20.02 23.86 -1.48
N GLN A 85 19.98 24.52 -0.32
CA GLN A 85 18.86 24.41 0.62
C GLN A 85 17.51 24.84 0.01
N ASP A 86 17.52 25.82 -0.90
CA ASP A 86 16.32 26.25 -1.63
C ASP A 86 15.82 25.17 -2.60
N GLU A 87 16.73 24.48 -3.27
CA GLU A 87 16.41 23.36 -4.17
C GLU A 87 15.87 22.16 -3.37
N LYS A 88 16.43 21.89 -2.18
CA LYS A 88 15.89 20.89 -1.25
C LYS A 88 14.46 21.23 -0.82
N ARG A 89 14.18 22.49 -0.46
CA ARG A 89 12.83 22.93 -0.07
C ARG A 89 11.80 22.73 -1.18
N ILE A 90 12.17 23.01 -2.43
CA ILE A 90 11.29 22.80 -3.59
C ILE A 90 11.02 21.31 -3.81
N LEU A 91 12.04 20.46 -3.68
CA LEU A 91 11.92 19.01 -3.86
C LEU A 91 11.07 18.37 -2.76
N ILE A 92 11.27 18.77 -1.49
CA ILE A 92 10.45 18.32 -0.35
C ILE A 92 8.99 18.73 -0.56
N LYS A 93 8.72 20.00 -0.91
CA LYS A 93 7.37 20.50 -1.18
C LYS A 93 6.66 19.73 -2.32
N ARG A 94 7.40 19.29 -3.34
CA ARG A 94 6.87 18.43 -4.42
C ARG A 94 6.67 16.97 -3.99
N LEU A 95 7.48 16.46 -3.08
CA LEU A 95 7.34 15.11 -2.52
C LEU A 95 6.14 15.03 -1.57
N GLU A 96 5.92 16.05 -0.74
CA GLU A 96 4.72 16.19 0.11
C GLU A 96 3.46 16.36 -0.73
N SER A 97 3.56 16.97 -1.92
CA SER A 97 2.48 17.00 -2.89
C SER A 97 2.28 15.66 -3.61
N ASN A 98 2.75 14.53 -3.04
CA ASN A 98 2.63 13.19 -3.65
C ASN A 98 1.19 12.95 -4.10
N VAL A 99 0.99 13.10 -5.42
CA VAL A 99 -0.27 12.97 -6.15
C VAL A 99 -0.63 11.49 -6.31
N ARG A 100 -0.40 10.69 -5.26
CA ARG A 100 -0.75 9.27 -5.27
C ARG A 100 -2.13 9.02 -4.69
N ASN A 101 -2.64 9.89 -3.80
CA ASN A 101 -3.88 9.63 -3.06
C ASN A 101 -5.00 10.67 -3.25
N ALA A 102 -4.73 11.87 -3.76
CA ALA A 102 -5.78 12.85 -4.05
C ALA A 102 -6.03 12.92 -5.56
N THR A 103 -6.82 11.95 -6.04
CA THR A 103 -7.61 11.99 -7.29
C THR A 103 -7.13 13.02 -8.32
N ASN A 104 -6.27 12.62 -9.26
CA ASN A 104 -5.84 13.45 -10.42
C ASN A 104 -6.99 14.27 -11.03
N LYS A 105 -8.22 13.75 -10.99
CA LYS A 105 -9.44 14.44 -11.43
C LYS A 105 -9.79 15.71 -10.64
N LYS A 106 -9.61 15.74 -9.31
CA LYS A 106 -9.95 16.89 -8.46
C LYS A 106 -8.94 18.02 -8.64
N TYR A 107 -7.65 17.68 -8.67
CA TYR A 107 -6.58 18.64 -9.02
C TYR A 107 -6.77 19.20 -10.43
N LEU A 108 -7.08 18.36 -11.43
CA LEU A 108 -7.37 18.84 -12.78
C LEU A 108 -8.63 19.70 -12.87
N ALA A 109 -9.66 19.42 -12.06
CA ALA A 109 -10.86 20.24 -12.00
C ALA A 109 -10.58 21.63 -11.39
N GLU A 110 -9.85 21.66 -10.27
CA GLU A 110 -9.43 22.90 -9.61
C GLU A 110 -8.48 23.71 -10.49
N LEU A 111 -7.54 23.06 -11.20
CA LEU A 111 -6.64 23.70 -12.17
C LEU A 111 -7.41 24.26 -13.36
N LYS A 112 -8.39 23.52 -13.91
CA LYS A 112 -9.27 24.03 -14.97
C LYS A 112 -10.08 25.23 -14.49
N GLN A 113 -10.55 25.23 -13.25
CA GLN A 113 -11.34 26.31 -12.68
C GLN A 113 -10.51 27.58 -12.44
N THR A 114 -9.30 27.44 -11.88
CA THR A 114 -8.35 28.56 -11.71
C THR A 114 -7.84 29.10 -13.04
N LEU A 115 -7.62 28.23 -14.04
CA LEU A 115 -7.24 28.69 -15.37
C LEU A 115 -8.37 29.50 -16.03
N LYS A 116 -9.64 29.09 -15.84
CA LYS A 116 -10.82 29.82 -16.33
C LYS A 116 -10.99 31.18 -15.66
N SER A 117 -10.71 31.30 -14.36
CA SER A 117 -10.82 32.56 -13.62
C SER A 117 -9.61 33.50 -13.77
N SER A 118 -8.49 33.02 -14.33
CA SER A 118 -7.29 33.83 -14.55
C SER A 118 -7.42 34.82 -15.73
N LYS A 119 -6.85 36.02 -15.58
CA LYS A 119 -6.80 37.08 -16.62
C LYS A 119 -5.68 36.87 -17.67
N ILE A 120 -5.25 35.63 -17.87
CA ILE A 120 -4.20 35.29 -18.85
C ILE A 120 -4.83 35.25 -20.25
N SER A 121 -4.06 35.59 -21.29
CA SER A 121 -4.48 35.46 -22.69
C SER A 121 -4.93 34.03 -23.01
N GLU A 122 -6.01 33.88 -23.79
CA GLU A 122 -6.55 32.56 -24.13
C GLU A 122 -5.56 31.68 -24.90
N ASP A 123 -4.65 32.28 -25.67
CA ASP A 123 -3.60 31.52 -26.35
C ASP A 123 -2.66 30.83 -25.35
N ALA A 124 -2.25 31.54 -24.30
CA ALA A 124 -1.41 30.97 -23.25
C ALA A 124 -2.17 29.93 -22.40
N LYS A 125 -3.48 30.13 -22.16
CA LYS A 125 -4.32 29.11 -21.52
C LYS A 125 -4.41 27.86 -22.39
N GLN A 126 -4.52 28.00 -23.70
CA GLN A 126 -4.59 26.87 -24.63
C GLN A 126 -3.26 26.11 -24.71
N THR A 127 -2.11 26.79 -24.69
CA THR A 127 -0.79 26.14 -24.61
C THR A 127 -0.65 25.30 -23.33
N ILE A 128 -1.11 25.82 -22.19
CA ILE A 128 -1.08 25.10 -20.90
C ILE A 128 -1.95 23.84 -20.96
N ARG A 129 -3.16 23.93 -21.55
CA ARG A 129 -4.02 22.76 -21.75
C ARG A 129 -3.34 21.71 -22.63
N GLN A 130 -2.78 22.12 -23.76
CA GLN A 130 -2.12 21.19 -24.68
C GLN A 130 -0.83 20.58 -24.13
N THR A 131 -0.17 21.22 -23.16
CA THR A 131 1.06 20.69 -22.55
C THR A 131 0.76 19.69 -21.42
N ILE A 132 -0.27 19.94 -20.61
CA ILE A 132 -0.55 19.16 -19.39
C ILE A 132 -1.44 17.94 -19.67
N PHE A 133 -2.42 18.04 -20.58
CA PHE A 133 -3.37 16.94 -20.84
C PHE A 133 -2.80 15.70 -21.56
N PRO A 134 -1.86 15.80 -22.53
CA PRO A 134 -1.30 14.62 -23.17
C PRO A 134 -0.16 13.95 -22.37
N ALA A 135 0.41 14.62 -21.36
CA ALA A 135 1.50 14.07 -20.55
C ALA A 135 1.08 12.98 -19.53
N GLN A 136 -0.22 12.64 -19.45
CA GLN A 136 -0.77 11.61 -18.57
C GLN A 136 -1.39 10.40 -19.31
N LEU A 137 -1.23 10.32 -20.63
CA LEU A 137 -1.72 9.21 -21.47
C LEU A 137 -0.60 8.33 -22.06
N ARG A 138 0.63 8.47 -21.56
CA ARG A 138 1.75 7.54 -21.80
C ARG A 138 2.20 6.91 -20.49
#